data_AF-A0A1H9P065-F1
#
_entry.id   AF-A0A1H9P065-F1
#
_cell.length_a   1.000
_cell.length_b   1.000
_cell.length_c   1.000
_cell.angle_alpha   90.00
_cell.angle_beta   90.00
_cell.angle_gamma   90.00
#
_symmetry.space_group_name_H-M   'P 1'
#
loop_
_entity.id
_entity.type
_entity.pdbx_description
1 polymer ?
#
loop_
_entity_poly.entity_id
_entity_poly.type
_entity_poly.pdbx_seq_one_letter_code
_entity_poly.pdbx_strand_id
1 'polypeptide(L)'
;MFIEQGVHSENKFWKYLIGSAIIITTSFVGQVPLLLGIIYETVAKGVPYPSSTEKLMHFFDPNLTLFLILISFVFTMGGIYFVVRYLHNQTMLSVTTARQKIDWNRVFFSFSLWSVFTIVSTLIFYQMNPDDFSLNFKPVPFAILVVIGMVLIPIQTSTEEYVFRGYLMQGFANLAKNKWFPLVMTSVIFGAMHLSNPEVSKMGNIIFVYYIGTGLFLGVLTLMDDGMELALGFHAANNLVSALLVTSDWSAFQTHSIFKDISEPQAGLDVILPVIVIYPILLYIFSSKYNWTDWKEKLTGKIKMQENKNIIK
;
A
#
# COMPACT_ATOMS: atom_id res chain seq x y z
N MET A 1 -10.85 -12.08 17.13
CA MET A 1 -10.75 -10.95 16.17
C MET A 1 -9.53 -11.12 15.29
N PHE A 2 -9.48 -10.45 14.13
CA PHE A 2 -8.36 -10.52 13.19
C PHE A 2 -7.00 -10.29 13.86
N ILE A 3 -6.87 -9.15 14.55
CA ILE A 3 -5.59 -8.77 15.20
C ILE A 3 -5.15 -9.73 16.31
N GLU A 4 -6.07 -10.51 16.87
CA GLU A 4 -5.77 -11.48 17.94
C GLU A 4 -5.17 -12.78 17.39
N GLN A 5 -5.32 -13.06 16.08
CA GLN A 5 -4.78 -14.27 15.45
C GLN A 5 -3.24 -14.31 15.44
N GLY A 6 -2.57 -13.18 15.61
CA GLY A 6 -1.11 -13.12 15.74
C GLY A 6 -0.59 -13.09 17.19
N VAL A 7 -1.49 -13.01 18.17
CA VAL A 7 -1.15 -12.78 19.58
C VAL A 7 -1.14 -14.09 20.34
N HIS A 8 -0.12 -14.90 20.03
CA HIS A 8 0.19 -16.16 20.70
C HIS A 8 1.37 -16.02 21.67
N SER A 9 1.44 -16.95 22.63
CA SER A 9 2.47 -16.96 23.68
C SER A 9 3.89 -17.13 23.11
N GLU A 10 4.01 -17.90 22.03
CA GLU A 10 5.22 -18.21 21.29
C GLU A 10 5.63 -17.13 20.28
N ASN A 11 4.69 -16.26 19.87
CA ASN A 11 4.92 -15.17 18.94
C ASN A 11 5.34 -13.90 19.69
N LYS A 12 6.48 -13.97 20.40
CA LYS A 12 7.05 -12.82 21.12
C LYS A 12 7.41 -11.69 20.14
N PHE A 13 7.33 -10.44 20.61
CA PHE A 13 7.63 -9.26 19.80
C PHE A 13 9.00 -9.29 19.10
N TRP A 14 10.05 -9.82 19.73
CA TRP A 14 11.38 -9.91 19.10
C TRP A 14 11.41 -10.76 17.82
N LYS A 15 10.50 -11.76 17.69
CA LYS A 15 10.36 -12.52 16.44
C LYS A 15 9.84 -11.63 15.31
N TYR A 16 8.99 -10.65 15.64
CA TYR A 16 8.54 -9.66 14.66
C TYR A 16 9.68 -8.78 14.14
N LEU A 17 10.64 -8.44 15.01
CA LEU A 17 11.84 -7.71 14.58
C LEU A 17 12.72 -8.55 13.63
N ILE A 18 12.90 -9.84 13.94
CA ILE A 18 13.66 -10.75 13.06
C ILE A 18 12.95 -10.93 11.72
N GLY A 19 11.64 -11.18 11.72
CA GLY A 19 10.93 -11.34 10.46
C GLY A 19 10.84 -10.05 9.66
N SER A 20 10.78 -8.87 10.29
CA SER A 20 10.96 -7.59 9.60
C SER A 20 12.34 -7.49 8.93
N ALA A 21 13.42 -7.91 9.60
CA ALA A 21 14.74 -7.94 8.99
C ALA A 21 14.82 -8.90 7.78
N ILE A 22 14.15 -10.06 7.85
CA ILE A 22 14.03 -11.00 6.73
C ILE A 22 13.25 -10.36 5.57
N ILE A 23 12.09 -9.74 5.85
CA ILE A 23 11.25 -9.08 4.83
C ILE A 23 12.04 -7.97 4.12
N ILE A 24 12.74 -7.11 4.89
CA ILE A 24 13.61 -6.07 4.34
C ILE A 24 14.72 -6.67 3.47
N THR A 25 15.35 -7.76 3.92
CA THR A 25 16.39 -8.45 3.14
C THR A 25 15.82 -8.96 1.82
N THR A 26 14.63 -9.57 1.82
CA THR A 26 13.99 -10.03 0.58
C THR A 26 13.60 -8.89 -0.36
N SER A 27 13.30 -7.70 0.17
CA SER A 27 13.08 -6.50 -0.64
C SER A 27 14.36 -6.07 -1.36
N PHE A 28 15.50 -6.03 -0.67
CA PHE A 28 16.80 -5.76 -1.29
C PHE A 28 17.20 -6.81 -2.34
N VAL A 29 16.93 -8.10 -2.08
CA VAL A 29 17.13 -9.16 -3.09
C VAL A 29 16.25 -8.90 -4.31
N GLY A 30 15.00 -8.49 -4.10
CA GLY A 30 14.08 -8.14 -5.18
C GLY A 30 14.50 -6.93 -6.01
N GLN A 31 15.40 -6.09 -5.51
CA GLN A 31 15.96 -4.94 -6.25
C GLN A 31 17.17 -5.30 -7.11
N VAL A 32 17.69 -6.54 -7.02
CA VAL A 32 18.85 -7.00 -7.82
C VAL A 32 18.62 -6.84 -9.34
N PRO A 33 17.44 -7.18 -9.92
CA PRO A 33 17.20 -6.95 -11.35
C PRO A 33 17.36 -5.48 -11.77
N LEU A 34 16.85 -4.54 -10.97
CA LEU A 34 17.02 -3.11 -11.21
C LEU A 34 18.50 -2.72 -11.18
N LEU A 35 19.22 -3.16 -10.15
CA LEU A 35 20.65 -2.90 -10.00
C LEU A 35 21.47 -3.43 -11.19
N LEU A 36 21.19 -4.65 -11.64
CA LEU A 36 21.85 -5.24 -12.81
C LEU A 36 21.55 -4.45 -14.10
N GLY A 37 20.31 -4.00 -14.28
CA GLY A 37 19.95 -3.12 -15.39
C GLY A 37 20.75 -1.82 -15.39
N ILE A 38 20.90 -1.18 -14.22
CA ILE A 38 21.65 0.07 -14.08
C ILE A 38 23.13 -0.17 -14.36
N ILE A 39 23.71 -1.25 -13.82
CA ILE A 39 25.11 -1.61 -14.07
C ILE A 39 25.32 -1.85 -15.57
N TYR A 40 24.40 -2.51 -16.26
CA TYR A 40 24.50 -2.73 -17.70
C TYR A 40 24.52 -1.41 -18.50
N GLU A 41 23.55 -0.51 -18.28
CA GLU A 41 23.53 0.78 -18.99
C GLU A 41 24.75 1.65 -18.66
N THR A 42 25.21 1.63 -17.41
CA THR A 42 26.34 2.47 -16.98
C THR A 42 27.69 1.93 -17.45
N VAL A 43 27.95 0.64 -17.27
CA VAL A 43 29.25 0.02 -17.61
C VAL A 43 29.35 -0.34 -19.08
N ALA A 44 28.29 -0.93 -19.68
CA ALA A 44 28.36 -1.41 -21.06
C ALA A 44 28.05 -0.31 -22.09
N LYS A 45 27.21 0.67 -21.74
CA LYS A 45 26.78 1.75 -22.65
C LYS A 45 27.28 3.15 -22.26
N GLY A 46 27.96 3.30 -21.13
CA GLY A 46 28.55 4.58 -20.71
C GLY A 46 27.53 5.62 -20.24
N VAL A 47 26.30 5.22 -19.91
CA VAL A 47 25.28 6.14 -19.36
C VAL A 47 25.72 6.57 -17.95
N PRO A 48 25.61 7.86 -17.57
CA PRO A 48 25.94 8.29 -16.20
C PRO A 48 25.07 7.61 -15.14
N TYR A 49 25.67 7.20 -14.01
CA TYR A 49 24.95 6.56 -12.91
C TYR A 49 23.89 7.50 -12.28
N PRO A 50 22.68 7.01 -11.96
CA PRO A 50 21.62 7.83 -11.37
C PRO A 50 21.95 8.18 -9.91
N SER A 51 22.37 9.42 -9.67
CA SER A 51 22.85 9.89 -8.37
C SER A 51 21.75 10.37 -7.39
N SER A 52 20.48 10.24 -7.74
CA SER A 52 19.34 10.65 -6.90
C SER A 52 18.13 9.76 -7.16
N THR A 53 17.17 9.72 -6.22
CA THR A 53 15.90 8.97 -6.38
C THR A 53 15.15 9.44 -7.63
N GLU A 54 15.06 10.74 -7.86
CA GLU A 54 14.44 11.31 -9.07
C GLU A 54 15.10 10.76 -10.35
N LYS A 55 16.43 10.84 -10.45
CA LYS A 55 17.16 10.29 -11.61
C LYS A 55 16.99 8.78 -11.76
N LEU A 56 16.85 8.05 -10.66
CA LEU A 56 16.59 6.61 -10.67
C LEU A 56 15.21 6.30 -11.28
N MET A 57 14.17 7.04 -10.89
CA MET A 57 12.81 6.86 -11.43
C MET A 57 12.71 7.23 -12.92
N HIS A 58 13.66 8.00 -13.45
CA HIS A 58 13.72 8.38 -14.87
C HIS A 58 14.85 7.69 -15.66
N PHE A 59 15.49 6.68 -15.06
CA PHE A 59 16.68 6.08 -15.66
C PHE A 59 16.34 5.19 -16.87
N PHE A 60 15.22 4.45 -16.81
CA PHE A 60 14.70 3.66 -17.93
C PHE A 60 13.38 4.24 -18.45
N ASP A 61 12.88 3.68 -19.57
CA ASP A 61 11.49 3.92 -20.00
C ASP A 61 10.50 3.65 -18.84
N PRO A 62 9.45 4.47 -18.67
CA PRO A 62 8.47 4.34 -17.59
C PRO A 62 7.95 2.93 -17.32
N ASN A 63 7.64 2.15 -18.37
CA ASN A 63 7.14 0.78 -18.18
C ASN A 63 8.22 -0.16 -17.64
N LEU A 64 9.46 -0.01 -18.12
CA LEU A 64 10.58 -0.82 -17.65
C LEU A 64 10.95 -0.43 -16.21
N THR A 65 10.99 0.86 -15.89
CA THR A 65 11.21 1.34 -14.51
C THR A 65 10.14 0.80 -13.57
N LEU A 66 8.86 0.93 -13.93
CA LEU A 66 7.75 0.43 -13.13
C LEU A 66 7.87 -1.08 -12.91
N PHE A 67 8.13 -1.86 -13.96
CA PHE A 67 8.32 -3.30 -13.86
C PHE A 67 9.47 -3.67 -12.90
N LEU A 68 10.65 -3.07 -13.08
CA LEU A 68 11.84 -3.37 -12.28
C LEU A 68 11.70 -2.96 -10.82
N ILE A 69 10.91 -1.94 -10.51
CA ILE A 69 10.61 -1.57 -9.13
C ILE A 69 9.57 -2.53 -8.55
N LEU A 70 8.46 -2.77 -9.26
CA LEU A 70 7.35 -3.56 -8.72
C LEU A 70 7.70 -5.05 -8.57
N ILE A 71 8.62 -5.60 -9.38
CA ILE A 71 9.06 -6.99 -9.22
C ILE A 71 9.67 -7.24 -7.84
N SER A 72 10.28 -6.23 -7.20
CA SER A 72 10.84 -6.36 -5.84
C SER A 72 9.78 -6.73 -4.79
N PHE A 73 8.52 -6.34 -5.00
CA PHE A 73 7.41 -6.69 -4.12
C PHE A 73 7.01 -8.16 -4.24
N VAL A 74 7.25 -8.81 -5.38
CA VAL A 74 7.05 -10.27 -5.52
C VAL A 74 8.00 -11.03 -4.59
N PHE A 75 9.27 -10.64 -4.54
CA PHE A 75 10.26 -11.22 -3.63
C PHE A 75 9.90 -10.93 -2.17
N THR A 76 9.47 -9.70 -1.89
CA THR A 76 9.04 -9.29 -0.54
C THR A 76 7.83 -10.09 -0.07
N MET A 77 6.83 -10.33 -0.94
CA MET A 77 5.69 -11.21 -0.66
C MET A 77 6.14 -12.65 -0.33
N GLY A 78 7.14 -13.16 -1.05
CA GLY A 78 7.78 -14.45 -0.72
C GLY A 78 8.42 -14.46 0.68
N GLY A 79 9.09 -13.37 1.04
CA GLY A 79 9.65 -13.16 2.38
C GLY A 79 8.58 -13.13 3.48
N ILE A 80 7.46 -12.44 3.23
CA ILE A 80 6.30 -12.41 4.13
C ILE A 80 5.75 -13.82 4.31
N TYR A 81 5.51 -14.55 3.22
CA TYR A 81 5.02 -15.92 3.27
C TYR A 81 5.94 -16.81 4.12
N PHE A 82 7.26 -16.71 3.90
CA PHE A 82 8.25 -17.47 4.65
C PHE A 82 8.20 -17.14 6.15
N VAL A 83 8.19 -15.85 6.50
CA VAL A 83 8.13 -15.39 7.89
C VAL A 83 6.84 -15.83 8.57
N VAL A 84 5.68 -15.61 7.94
CA VAL A 84 4.38 -15.99 8.49
C VAL A 84 4.30 -17.50 8.71
N ARG A 85 4.72 -18.29 7.71
CA ARG A 85 4.61 -19.76 7.75
C ARG A 85 5.60 -20.40 8.72
N TYR A 86 6.87 -20.01 8.66
CA TYR A 86 7.95 -20.75 9.34
C TYR A 86 8.44 -20.08 10.63
N LEU A 87 8.42 -18.75 10.72
CA LEU A 87 8.84 -18.05 11.96
C LEU A 87 7.69 -17.95 12.97
N HIS A 88 6.47 -17.73 12.47
CA HIS A 88 5.28 -17.50 13.31
C HIS A 88 4.32 -18.68 13.38
N ASN A 89 4.53 -19.74 12.59
CA ASN A 89 3.64 -20.90 12.47
C ASN A 89 2.18 -20.51 12.17
N GLN A 90 1.99 -19.43 11.42
CA GLN A 90 0.69 -18.92 11.02
C GLN A 90 0.38 -19.30 9.56
N THR A 91 -0.85 -19.04 9.15
CA THR A 91 -1.28 -19.16 7.76
C THR A 91 -1.36 -17.77 7.14
N MET A 92 -1.28 -17.68 5.81
CA MET A 92 -1.57 -16.40 5.14
C MET A 92 -3.00 -15.94 5.46
N LEU A 93 -3.96 -16.86 5.52
CA LEU A 93 -5.34 -16.53 5.88
C LEU A 93 -5.46 -15.85 7.25
N SER A 94 -4.73 -16.34 8.26
CA SER A 94 -4.74 -15.74 9.62
C SER A 94 -4.04 -14.39 9.72
N VAL A 95 -3.31 -13.97 8.69
CA VAL A 95 -2.79 -12.60 8.57
C VAL A 95 -3.56 -11.78 7.55
N THR A 96 -4.56 -12.35 6.88
CA THR A 96 -5.51 -11.64 6.00
C THR A 96 -6.82 -11.31 6.71
N THR A 97 -7.43 -12.28 7.41
CA THR A 97 -8.83 -12.17 7.84
C THR A 97 -9.21 -13.12 8.97
N ALA A 98 -10.17 -12.71 9.80
CA ALA A 98 -10.77 -13.57 10.83
C ALA A 98 -11.80 -14.56 10.26
N ARG A 99 -12.17 -14.42 8.98
CA ARG A 99 -13.15 -15.24 8.28
C ARG A 99 -12.57 -16.61 7.90
N GLN A 100 -13.44 -17.57 7.58
CA GLN A 100 -13.04 -18.92 7.16
C GLN A 100 -12.31 -18.96 5.81
N LYS A 101 -12.51 -17.92 4.98
CA LYS A 101 -11.84 -17.72 3.70
C LYS A 101 -11.83 -16.23 3.38
N ILE A 102 -10.96 -15.84 2.45
CA ILE A 102 -10.93 -14.48 1.90
C ILE A 102 -12.29 -14.19 1.24
N ASP A 103 -12.90 -13.07 1.62
CA ASP A 103 -14.13 -12.59 1.01
C ASP A 103 -13.82 -11.62 -0.13
N TRP A 104 -13.68 -12.17 -1.33
CA TRP A 104 -13.38 -11.41 -2.54
C TRP A 104 -14.45 -10.37 -2.89
N ASN A 105 -15.70 -10.53 -2.44
CA ASN A 105 -16.73 -9.53 -2.69
C ASN A 105 -16.40 -8.20 -1.99
N ARG A 106 -15.72 -8.24 -0.84
CA ARG A 106 -15.23 -7.05 -0.14
C ARG A 106 -14.12 -6.36 -0.91
N VAL A 107 -13.16 -7.15 -1.40
CA VAL A 107 -12.07 -6.64 -2.26
C VAL A 107 -12.65 -5.94 -3.48
N PHE A 108 -13.52 -6.62 -4.25
CA PHE A 108 -14.11 -6.05 -5.46
C PHE A 108 -15.05 -4.88 -5.20
N PHE A 109 -15.78 -4.90 -4.08
CA PHE A 109 -16.63 -3.77 -3.70
C PHE A 109 -15.80 -2.53 -3.39
N SER A 110 -14.79 -2.66 -2.53
CA SER A 110 -13.92 -1.54 -2.16
C SER A 110 -13.15 -1.02 -3.37
N PHE A 111 -12.62 -1.93 -4.19
CA PHE A 111 -11.94 -1.59 -5.44
C PHE A 111 -12.85 -0.80 -6.38
N SER A 112 -14.06 -1.31 -6.67
CA SER A 112 -14.99 -0.67 -7.59
C SER A 112 -15.43 0.70 -7.08
N LEU A 113 -15.75 0.81 -5.79
CA LEU A 113 -16.18 2.06 -5.17
C LEU A 113 -15.11 3.14 -5.31
N TRP A 114 -13.85 2.82 -4.97
CA TRP A 114 -12.76 3.79 -5.07
C TRP A 114 -12.35 4.07 -6.52
N SER A 115 -12.41 3.08 -7.40
CA SER A 115 -12.15 3.27 -8.84
C SER A 115 -13.13 4.26 -9.46
N VAL A 116 -14.43 4.08 -9.20
CA VAL A 116 -15.47 5.00 -9.70
C VAL A 116 -15.25 6.40 -9.14
N PHE A 117 -15.00 6.52 -7.83
CA PHE A 117 -14.73 7.81 -7.21
C PHE A 117 -13.51 8.51 -7.86
N THR A 118 -12.41 7.79 -8.03
CA THR A 118 -11.16 8.33 -8.59
C THR A 118 -11.33 8.74 -10.06
N ILE A 119 -11.98 7.91 -10.88
CA ILE A 119 -12.27 8.23 -12.29
C ILE A 119 -13.16 9.48 -12.37
N VAL A 120 -14.27 9.50 -11.64
CA VAL A 120 -15.23 10.60 -11.71
C VAL A 120 -14.61 11.91 -11.21
N SER A 121 -13.91 11.88 -10.07
CA SER A 121 -13.26 13.08 -9.53
C SER A 121 -12.16 13.60 -10.45
N THR A 122 -11.36 12.72 -11.05
CA THR A 122 -10.34 13.11 -12.05
C THR A 122 -11.00 13.78 -13.27
N LEU A 123 -12.07 13.21 -13.81
CA LEU A 123 -12.79 13.78 -14.96
C LEU A 123 -13.44 15.13 -14.64
N ILE A 124 -14.00 15.29 -13.44
CA ILE A 124 -14.54 16.57 -12.97
C ILE A 124 -13.42 17.61 -12.90
N PHE A 125 -12.28 17.26 -12.30
CA PHE A 125 -11.16 18.18 -12.15
C PHE A 125 -10.53 18.56 -13.49
N TYR A 126 -10.37 17.60 -14.41
CA TYR A 126 -9.97 17.85 -15.80
C TYR A 126 -10.94 18.82 -16.51
N GLN A 127 -12.25 18.64 -16.35
CA GLN A 127 -13.24 19.51 -16.99
C GLN A 127 -13.25 20.93 -16.41
N MET A 128 -12.95 21.07 -15.12
CA MET A 128 -12.87 22.37 -14.43
C MET A 128 -11.58 23.12 -14.76
N ASN A 129 -10.46 22.40 -14.90
CA ASN A 129 -9.13 22.97 -15.12
C ASN A 129 -8.42 22.26 -16.29
N PRO A 130 -8.90 22.38 -17.54
CA PRO A 130 -8.34 21.64 -18.67
C PRO A 130 -6.89 22.01 -18.98
N ASP A 131 -6.48 23.25 -18.67
CA ASP A 131 -5.13 23.75 -18.91
C ASP A 131 -4.07 23.11 -17.98
N ASP A 132 -4.49 22.51 -16.87
CA ASP A 132 -3.61 21.79 -15.94
C ASP A 132 -3.24 20.38 -16.46
N PHE A 133 -3.86 19.93 -17.54
CA PHE A 133 -3.68 18.58 -18.09
C PHE A 133 -3.25 18.59 -19.55
N SER A 134 -2.41 17.62 -19.89
CA SER A 134 -2.10 17.28 -21.28
C SER A 134 -2.42 15.81 -21.57
N LEU A 135 -2.80 15.51 -22.81
CA LEU A 135 -3.02 14.13 -23.23
C LEU A 135 -1.67 13.42 -23.38
N ASN A 136 -1.45 12.37 -22.60
CA ASN A 136 -0.22 11.56 -22.60
C ASN A 136 -0.41 10.19 -23.27
N PHE A 137 -1.65 9.86 -23.61
CA PHE A 137 -2.05 8.54 -24.08
C PHE A 137 -1.30 8.09 -25.36
N LYS A 138 -0.52 7.02 -25.22
CA LYS A 138 0.12 6.30 -26.33
C LYS A 138 -0.39 4.86 -26.33
N PRO A 139 -1.16 4.39 -27.34
CA PRO A 139 -1.88 3.11 -27.25
C PRO A 139 -1.01 1.90 -26.90
N VAL A 140 0.16 1.76 -27.53
CA VAL A 140 1.06 0.60 -27.29
C VAL A 140 1.73 0.67 -25.91
N PRO A 141 2.42 1.77 -25.53
CA PRO A 141 2.94 1.91 -24.16
C PRO A 141 1.88 1.81 -23.07
N PHE A 142 0.68 2.36 -23.29
CA PHE A 142 -0.43 2.25 -22.35
C PHE A 142 -0.92 0.81 -22.20
N ALA A 143 -1.03 0.04 -23.29
CA ALA A 143 -1.41 -1.37 -23.20
C ALA A 143 -0.38 -2.18 -22.39
N ILE A 144 0.91 -1.89 -22.54
CA ILE A 144 1.97 -2.50 -21.74
C ILE A 144 1.83 -2.10 -20.26
N LEU A 145 1.56 -0.81 -19.98
CA LEU A 145 1.28 -0.32 -18.63
C LEU A 145 0.09 -1.04 -18.00
N VAL A 146 -1.00 -1.27 -18.74
CA VAL A 146 -2.16 -2.02 -18.25
C VAL A 146 -1.76 -3.44 -17.86
N VAL A 147 -0.98 -4.15 -18.69
CA VAL A 147 -0.56 -5.52 -18.37
C VAL A 147 0.34 -5.55 -17.13
N ILE A 148 1.34 -4.66 -17.05
CA ILE A 148 2.25 -4.56 -15.90
C ILE A 148 1.46 -4.19 -14.64
N GLY A 149 0.65 -3.13 -14.73
CA GLY A 149 -0.12 -2.57 -13.63
C GLY A 149 -1.12 -3.57 -13.07
N MET A 150 -1.91 -4.22 -13.92
CA MET A 150 -2.93 -5.20 -13.51
C MET A 150 -2.35 -6.41 -12.77
N VAL A 151 -1.09 -6.77 -13.02
CA VAL A 151 -0.43 -7.90 -12.36
C VAL A 151 0.37 -7.44 -11.14
N LEU A 152 1.25 -6.46 -11.30
CA LEU A 152 2.25 -6.14 -10.29
C LEU A 152 1.77 -5.11 -9.26
N ILE A 153 0.87 -4.17 -9.61
CA ILE A 153 0.36 -3.20 -8.64
C ILE A 153 -0.47 -3.91 -7.55
N PRO A 154 -1.41 -4.83 -7.85
CA PRO A 154 -2.09 -5.59 -6.80
C PRO A 154 -1.15 -6.39 -5.91
N ILE A 155 -0.04 -6.91 -6.44
CA ILE A 155 0.97 -7.59 -5.62
C ILE A 155 1.71 -6.59 -4.72
N GLN A 156 2.10 -5.43 -5.24
CA GLN A 156 2.75 -4.36 -4.48
C GLN A 156 1.85 -3.87 -3.34
N THR A 157 0.61 -3.46 -3.64
CA THR A 157 -0.32 -2.98 -2.61
C THR A 157 -0.66 -4.07 -1.61
N SER A 158 -0.83 -5.32 -2.04
CA SER A 158 -1.04 -6.45 -1.13
C SER A 158 0.16 -6.67 -0.22
N THR A 159 1.38 -6.61 -0.75
CA THR A 159 2.61 -6.75 0.04
C THR A 159 2.65 -5.70 1.14
N GLU A 160 2.33 -4.45 0.82
CA GLU A 160 2.25 -3.38 1.82
C GLU A 160 1.16 -3.66 2.86
N GLU A 161 -0.06 -4.03 2.45
CA GLU A 161 -1.10 -4.38 3.42
C GLU A 161 -0.70 -5.57 4.32
N TYR A 162 -0.06 -6.59 3.78
CA TYR A 162 0.45 -7.69 4.59
C TYR A 162 1.57 -7.27 5.54
N VAL A 163 2.45 -6.35 5.15
CA VAL A 163 3.47 -5.79 6.07
C VAL A 163 2.81 -4.98 7.17
N PHE A 164 1.96 -4.01 6.82
CA PHE A 164 1.45 -3.03 7.77
C PHE A 164 0.26 -3.54 8.57
N ARG A 165 -0.76 -4.11 7.91
CA ARG A 165 -2.05 -4.49 8.51
C ARG A 165 -2.07 -5.94 8.95
N GLY A 166 -1.26 -6.80 8.33
CA GLY A 166 -1.01 -8.15 8.80
C GLY A 166 0.09 -8.19 9.86
N TYR A 167 1.34 -8.16 9.39
CA TYR A 167 2.52 -8.52 10.16
C TYR A 167 2.85 -7.55 11.30
N LEU A 168 3.08 -6.27 10.99
CA LEU A 168 3.46 -5.26 11.98
C LEU A 168 2.31 -4.95 12.93
N MET A 169 1.06 -4.90 12.44
CA MET A 169 -0.10 -4.68 13.30
C MET A 169 -0.24 -5.79 14.34
N GLN A 170 -0.08 -7.07 13.96
CA GLN A 170 -0.05 -8.17 14.92
C GLN A 170 1.16 -8.12 15.86
N GLY A 171 2.33 -7.71 15.37
CA GLY A 171 3.53 -7.53 16.18
C GLY A 171 3.36 -6.47 17.27
N PHE A 172 2.90 -5.28 16.90
CA PHE A 172 2.62 -4.21 17.87
C PHE A 172 1.47 -4.57 18.80
N ALA A 173 0.49 -5.35 18.34
CA ALA A 173 -0.57 -5.86 19.20
C ALA A 173 -0.01 -6.81 20.25
N ASN A 174 0.94 -7.66 19.87
CA ASN A 174 1.66 -8.52 20.79
C ASN A 174 2.44 -7.72 21.85
N LEU A 175 3.03 -6.58 21.47
CA LEU A 175 3.77 -5.71 22.37
C LEU A 175 2.86 -4.95 23.35
N ALA A 176 1.89 -4.20 22.83
CA ALA A 176 1.12 -3.23 23.60
C ALA A 176 -0.16 -3.79 24.24
N LYS A 177 -0.59 -5.00 23.81
CA LYS A 177 -1.81 -5.67 24.29
C LYS A 177 -3.08 -4.82 24.19
N ASN A 178 -3.12 -3.92 23.22
CA ASN A 178 -4.26 -3.06 22.89
C ASN A 178 -4.32 -2.82 21.38
N LYS A 179 -5.44 -2.29 20.88
CA LYS A 179 -5.69 -2.10 19.43
C LYS A 179 -5.32 -0.72 18.90
N TRP A 180 -5.26 0.31 19.75
CA TRP A 180 -4.98 1.68 19.32
C TRP A 180 -3.49 1.87 18.98
N PHE A 181 -2.59 1.26 19.74
CA PHE A 181 -1.16 1.42 19.52
C PHE A 181 -0.70 0.81 18.17
N PRO A 182 -1.10 -0.43 17.80
CA PRO A 182 -0.83 -0.97 16.48
C PRO A 182 -1.40 -0.12 15.35
N LEU A 183 -2.62 0.37 15.51
CA LEU A 183 -3.29 1.22 14.52
C LEU A 183 -2.48 2.49 14.24
N VAL A 184 -2.10 3.23 15.29
CA VAL A 184 -1.35 4.48 15.15
C VAL A 184 0.06 4.19 14.64
N MET A 185 0.74 3.20 15.21
CA MET A 185 2.14 2.92 14.89
C MET A 185 2.32 2.50 13.43
N THR A 186 1.48 1.59 12.92
CA THR A 186 1.59 1.17 11.52
C THR A 186 1.24 2.29 10.55
N SER A 187 0.31 3.19 10.92
CA SER A 187 -0.04 4.37 10.12
C SER A 187 1.11 5.37 10.01
N VAL A 188 1.80 5.63 11.12
CA VAL A 188 2.97 6.53 11.14
C VAL A 188 4.13 5.92 10.35
N ILE A 189 4.43 4.62 10.54
CA ILE A 189 5.49 3.95 9.79
C ILE A 189 5.14 3.93 8.29
N PHE A 190 3.89 3.66 7.92
CA PHE A 190 3.44 3.73 6.53
C PHE A 190 3.70 5.11 5.92
N GLY A 191 3.35 6.19 6.61
CA GLY A 191 3.68 7.55 6.18
C GLY A 191 5.18 7.80 6.07
N ALA A 192 5.97 7.34 7.05
CA ALA A 192 7.42 7.52 7.04
C ALA A 192 8.13 6.79 5.89
N MET A 193 7.58 5.67 5.40
CA MET A 193 8.14 4.97 4.23
C MET A 193 8.12 5.82 2.95
N HIS A 194 7.32 6.89 2.92
CA HIS A 194 7.21 7.79 1.79
C HIS A 194 8.12 9.02 1.93
N LEU A 195 9.03 9.06 2.92
CA LEU A 195 9.95 10.20 3.14
C LEU A 195 10.83 10.54 1.93
N SER A 196 11.21 9.53 1.15
CA SER A 196 12.07 9.69 -0.03
C SER A 196 11.30 9.98 -1.33
N ASN A 197 9.98 10.12 -1.26
CA ASN A 197 9.16 10.38 -2.43
C ASN A 197 9.41 11.78 -2.99
N PRO A 198 9.53 11.96 -4.33
CA PRO A 198 9.72 13.26 -4.95
C PRO A 198 8.64 14.29 -4.54
N GLU A 199 7.42 13.84 -4.32
CA GLU A 199 6.28 14.67 -3.89
C GLU A 199 6.56 15.40 -2.58
N VAL A 200 7.28 14.79 -1.63
CA VAL A 200 7.65 15.43 -0.35
C VAL A 200 8.57 16.62 -0.59
N SER A 201 9.51 16.49 -1.54
CA SER A 201 10.43 17.59 -1.88
C SER A 201 9.74 18.75 -2.59
N LYS A 202 8.64 18.48 -3.30
CA LYS A 202 7.92 19.47 -4.11
C LYS A 202 6.78 20.14 -3.35
N MET A 203 5.99 19.35 -2.62
CA MET A 203 4.78 19.78 -1.92
C MET A 203 5.01 20.04 -0.42
N GLY A 204 6.16 19.64 0.11
CA GLY A 204 6.53 19.79 1.52
C GLY A 204 5.88 18.76 2.44
N ASN A 205 6.18 18.89 3.74
CA ASN A 205 5.80 17.90 4.77
C ASN A 205 4.29 17.74 4.98
N ILE A 206 3.47 18.66 4.47
CA ILE A 206 2.01 18.56 4.58
C ILE A 206 1.45 17.30 3.90
N ILE A 207 2.13 16.75 2.89
CA ILE A 207 1.73 15.49 2.24
C ILE A 207 1.72 14.30 3.20
N PHE A 208 2.44 14.36 4.32
CA PHE A 208 2.34 13.32 5.35
C PHE A 208 0.96 13.25 6.00
N VAL A 209 0.15 14.32 5.95
CA VAL A 209 -1.27 14.24 6.37
C VAL A 209 -1.99 13.21 5.50
N TYR A 210 -1.77 13.24 4.19
CA TYR A 210 -2.32 12.25 3.27
C TYR A 210 -1.72 10.86 3.53
N TYR A 211 -0.39 10.70 3.54
CA TYR A 211 0.20 9.37 3.70
C TYR A 211 -0.15 8.70 5.04
N ILE A 212 -0.04 9.43 6.16
CA ILE A 212 -0.42 8.91 7.49
C ILE A 212 -1.95 8.74 7.58
N GLY A 213 -2.73 9.65 6.99
CA GLY A 213 -4.19 9.59 6.96
C GLY A 213 -4.71 8.37 6.21
N THR A 214 -4.15 8.06 5.04
CA THR A 214 -4.40 6.82 4.29
C THR A 214 -3.95 5.61 5.09
N GLY A 215 -2.78 5.72 5.72
CA GLY A 215 -2.27 4.78 6.71
C GLY A 215 -3.34 4.37 7.74
N LEU A 216 -3.90 5.38 8.39
CA LEU A 216 -4.90 5.27 9.43
C LEU A 216 -6.23 4.73 8.91
N PHE A 217 -6.72 5.26 7.79
CA PHE A 217 -7.96 4.83 7.16
C PHE A 217 -7.95 3.33 6.86
N LEU A 218 -6.91 2.82 6.19
CA LEU A 218 -6.77 1.40 5.88
C LEU A 218 -6.61 0.52 7.12
N GLY A 219 -5.95 1.04 8.16
CA GLY A 219 -5.88 0.39 9.46
C GLY A 219 -7.26 0.28 10.14
N VAL A 220 -8.08 1.34 10.08
CA VAL A 220 -9.46 1.33 10.58
C VAL A 220 -10.31 0.33 9.81
N LEU A 221 -10.24 0.30 8.47
CA LEU A 221 -10.94 -0.71 7.66
C LEU A 221 -10.60 -2.11 8.15
N THR A 222 -9.31 -2.40 8.34
CA THR A 222 -8.84 -3.73 8.75
C THR A 222 -9.37 -4.14 10.12
N LEU A 223 -9.33 -3.24 11.11
CA LEU A 223 -9.78 -3.53 12.47
C LEU A 223 -11.29 -3.64 12.59
N MET A 224 -12.02 -2.73 11.94
CA MET A 224 -13.48 -2.74 11.97
C MET A 224 -14.05 -3.92 11.21
N ASP A 225 -13.42 -4.31 10.09
CA ASP A 225 -13.90 -5.41 9.26
C ASP A 225 -13.43 -6.80 9.71
N ASP A 226 -12.57 -6.89 10.72
CA ASP A 226 -11.89 -8.13 11.09
C ASP A 226 -11.19 -8.80 9.89
N GLY A 227 -10.53 -8.00 9.05
CA GLY A 227 -9.74 -8.47 7.92
C GLY A 227 -9.39 -7.35 6.95
N MET A 228 -8.32 -7.53 6.18
CA MET A 228 -7.77 -6.50 5.29
C MET A 228 -8.44 -6.44 3.90
N GLU A 229 -9.46 -7.24 3.61
CA GLU A 229 -10.04 -7.36 2.26
C GLU A 229 -10.51 -6.01 1.69
N LEU A 230 -11.11 -5.14 2.50
CA LEU A 230 -11.48 -3.79 2.06
C LEU A 230 -10.26 -2.89 1.82
N ALA A 231 -9.22 -3.02 2.65
CA ALA A 231 -7.97 -2.28 2.48
C ALA A 231 -7.24 -2.73 1.21
N LEU A 232 -7.18 -4.03 0.93
CA LEU A 232 -6.62 -4.59 -0.30
C LEU A 232 -7.31 -4.03 -1.54
N GLY A 233 -8.64 -4.03 -1.56
CA GLY A 233 -9.42 -3.51 -2.69
C GLY A 233 -9.24 -2.02 -2.89
N PHE A 234 -9.31 -1.23 -1.81
CA PHE A 234 -9.11 0.21 -1.87
C PHE A 234 -7.71 0.57 -2.36
N HIS A 235 -6.67 -0.02 -1.75
CA HIS A 235 -5.28 0.31 -2.04
C HIS A 235 -4.92 -0.10 -3.48
N ALA A 236 -5.34 -1.30 -3.92
CA ALA A 236 -5.16 -1.72 -5.31
C ALA A 236 -5.83 -0.74 -6.28
N ALA A 237 -7.08 -0.31 -6.02
CA ALA A 237 -7.75 0.69 -6.85
C ALA A 237 -6.99 2.02 -6.84
N ASN A 238 -6.57 2.49 -5.66
CA ASN A 238 -5.88 3.76 -5.51
C ASN A 238 -4.64 3.82 -6.39
N ASN A 239 -3.81 2.77 -6.37
CA ASN A 239 -2.56 2.79 -7.10
C ASN A 239 -2.74 2.44 -8.57
N LEU A 240 -3.56 1.44 -8.89
CA LEU A 240 -3.76 0.99 -10.27
C LEU A 240 -4.51 2.03 -11.09
N VAL A 241 -5.63 2.54 -10.58
CA VAL A 241 -6.45 3.51 -11.32
C VAL A 241 -5.69 4.82 -11.47
N SER A 242 -5.01 5.30 -10.41
CA SER A 242 -4.18 6.51 -10.53
C SER A 242 -3.06 6.33 -11.56
N ALA A 243 -2.32 5.21 -11.51
CA ALA A 243 -1.24 4.93 -12.46
C ALA A 243 -1.72 4.86 -13.92
N LEU A 244 -2.96 4.45 -14.17
CA LEU A 244 -3.55 4.40 -15.52
C LEU A 244 -4.12 5.76 -15.96
N LEU A 245 -4.69 6.53 -15.04
CA LEU A 245 -5.38 7.78 -15.38
C LEU A 245 -4.44 8.97 -15.49
N VAL A 246 -3.56 9.18 -14.50
CA VAL A 246 -2.79 10.43 -14.38
C VAL A 246 -1.34 10.13 -13.98
N THR A 247 -0.41 10.83 -14.61
CA THR A 247 1.01 10.91 -14.24
C THR A 247 1.42 12.36 -14.09
N SER A 248 2.53 12.66 -13.41
CA SER A 248 3.13 14.00 -13.43
C SER A 248 4.66 13.88 -13.51
N ASP A 249 5.35 14.98 -13.82
CA ASP A 249 6.83 14.93 -13.84
C ASP A 249 7.42 14.83 -12.43
N TRP A 250 6.63 15.15 -11.41
CA TRP A 250 7.01 15.20 -10.01
C TRP A 250 6.50 14.02 -9.18
N SER A 251 5.81 13.06 -9.79
CA SER A 251 5.36 11.84 -9.10
C SER A 251 6.48 10.81 -8.98
N ALA A 252 6.42 9.99 -7.92
CA ALA A 252 7.35 8.88 -7.73
C ALA A 252 7.30 7.91 -8.92
N PHE A 253 6.10 7.48 -9.32
CA PHE A 253 5.90 6.69 -10.52
C PHE A 253 5.48 7.60 -11.67
N GLN A 254 6.29 7.62 -12.72
CA GLN A 254 5.85 8.12 -14.02
C GLN A 254 5.36 6.96 -14.87
N THR A 255 4.23 7.14 -15.54
CA THR A 255 3.61 6.08 -16.34
C THR A 255 3.16 6.62 -17.69
N HIS A 256 2.92 5.70 -18.65
CA HIS A 256 2.25 6.04 -19.91
C HIS A 256 0.73 6.16 -19.72
N SER A 257 0.28 6.87 -18.67
CA SER A 257 -1.12 7.12 -18.32
C SER A 257 -1.89 7.90 -19.41
N ILE A 258 -3.22 7.99 -19.26
CA ILE A 258 -4.07 8.75 -20.19
C ILE A 258 -3.73 10.24 -20.15
N PHE A 259 -3.73 10.83 -18.97
CA PHE A 259 -3.46 12.24 -18.74
C PHE A 259 -2.10 12.43 -18.08
N LYS A 260 -1.47 13.56 -18.37
CA LYS A 260 -0.33 14.09 -17.63
C LYS A 260 -0.72 15.41 -17.00
N ASP A 261 -0.64 15.48 -15.68
CA ASP A 261 -0.75 16.70 -14.90
C ASP A 261 0.53 17.53 -15.10
N ILE A 262 0.34 18.75 -15.61
CA ILE A 262 1.39 19.72 -15.91
C ILE A 262 1.30 20.96 -15.00
N SER A 263 0.41 20.95 -14.02
CA SER A 263 0.28 22.01 -13.03
C SER A 263 1.52 22.08 -12.12
N GLU A 264 1.69 23.24 -11.48
CA GLU A 264 2.72 23.38 -10.45
C GLU A 264 2.36 22.53 -9.22
N PRO A 265 3.28 21.68 -8.71
CA PRO A 265 3.00 20.85 -7.55
C PRO A 265 2.79 21.73 -6.32
N GLN A 266 1.55 21.77 -5.83
CA GLN A 266 1.18 22.50 -4.63
C GLN A 266 0.35 21.60 -3.72
N ALA A 267 0.71 21.53 -2.45
CA ALA A 267 -0.16 20.92 -1.46
C ALA A 267 -1.28 21.89 -1.10
N GLY A 268 -2.49 21.56 -1.53
CA GLY A 268 -3.69 22.32 -1.22
C GLY A 268 -4.72 21.49 -0.46
N LEU A 269 -5.99 21.79 -0.75
CA LEU A 269 -7.12 21.04 -0.19
C LEU A 269 -7.17 19.60 -0.68
N ASP A 270 -6.56 19.29 -1.82
CA ASP A 270 -6.43 17.95 -2.40
C ASP A 270 -5.69 16.95 -1.50
N VAL A 271 -4.73 17.42 -0.69
CA VAL A 271 -4.01 16.59 0.30
C VAL A 271 -4.86 16.37 1.56
N ILE A 272 -5.62 17.38 1.99
CA ILE A 272 -6.32 17.38 3.28
C ILE A 272 -7.72 16.76 3.14
N LEU A 273 -8.48 17.14 2.12
CA LEU A 273 -9.87 16.77 1.87
C LEU A 273 -10.12 15.25 1.86
N PRO A 274 -9.24 14.41 1.27
CA PRO A 274 -9.40 12.96 1.36
C PRO A 274 -9.47 12.48 2.80
N VAL A 275 -8.61 13.00 3.67
CA VAL A 275 -8.49 12.54 5.06
C VAL A 275 -9.64 13.04 5.93
N ILE A 276 -10.07 14.30 5.77
CA ILE A 276 -11.06 14.92 6.66
C ILE A 276 -12.51 14.76 6.20
N VAL A 277 -12.75 14.49 4.91
CA VAL A 277 -14.11 14.37 4.34
C VAL A 277 -14.32 13.03 3.66
N ILE A 278 -13.49 12.67 2.68
CA ILE A 278 -13.75 11.50 1.84
C ILE A 278 -13.62 10.19 2.62
N TYR A 279 -12.54 10.02 3.39
CA TYR A 279 -12.30 8.80 4.18
C TYR A 279 -13.37 8.61 5.27
N PRO A 280 -13.80 9.64 6.02
CA PRO A 280 -14.97 9.52 6.90
C PRO A 280 -16.26 9.09 6.18
N ILE A 281 -16.53 9.62 4.99
CA ILE A 281 -17.69 9.20 4.18
C ILE A 281 -17.57 7.72 3.78
N LEU A 282 -16.38 7.29 3.32
CA LEU A 282 -16.13 5.89 2.99
C LEU A 282 -16.27 4.98 4.21
N LEU A 283 -15.75 5.38 5.37
CA LEU A 283 -15.92 4.66 6.63
C LEU A 283 -17.40 4.50 6.97
N TYR A 284 -18.21 5.55 6.80
CA TYR A 284 -19.65 5.47 6.96
C TYR A 284 -20.29 4.47 5.99
N ILE A 285 -19.95 4.55 4.69
CA ILE A 285 -20.47 3.61 3.67
C ILE A 285 -20.13 2.16 4.03
N PHE A 286 -18.88 1.87 4.40
CA PHE A 286 -18.47 0.51 4.79
C PHE A 286 -19.14 0.07 6.09
N SER A 287 -19.24 0.96 7.08
CA SER A 287 -19.93 0.70 8.35
C SER A 287 -21.39 0.33 8.13
N SER A 288 -22.11 1.08 7.30
CA SER A 288 -23.51 0.81 6.97
C SER A 288 -23.66 -0.48 6.17
N LYS A 289 -22.80 -0.71 5.17
CA LYS A 289 -22.90 -1.90 4.31
C LYS A 289 -22.62 -3.20 5.06
N TYR A 290 -21.62 -3.19 5.94
CA TYR A 290 -21.15 -4.38 6.65
C TYR A 290 -21.57 -4.43 8.11
N ASN A 291 -22.48 -3.54 8.51
CA ASN A 291 -23.08 -3.46 9.85
C ASN A 291 -22.03 -3.42 10.97
N TRP A 292 -20.99 -2.59 10.78
CA TRP A 292 -19.95 -2.45 11.79
C TRP A 292 -20.50 -1.82 13.07
N THR A 293 -20.16 -2.43 14.19
CA THR A 293 -20.57 -2.05 15.54
C THR A 293 -19.35 -2.06 16.47
N ASP A 294 -19.54 -1.61 17.72
CA ASP A 294 -18.51 -1.68 18.77
C ASP A 294 -17.17 -0.99 18.45
N TRP A 295 -17.21 0.14 17.73
CA TRP A 295 -16.06 0.93 17.31
C TRP A 295 -15.01 1.16 18.41
N LYS A 296 -15.47 1.50 19.63
CA LYS A 296 -14.58 1.70 20.79
C LYS A 296 -13.78 0.44 21.10
N GLU A 297 -14.43 -0.71 21.14
CA GLU A 297 -13.76 -1.99 21.41
C GLU A 297 -12.90 -2.42 20.23
N LYS A 298 -13.35 -2.21 18.98
CA LYS A 298 -12.58 -2.56 17.77
C LYS A 298 -11.29 -1.74 17.61
N LEU A 299 -11.31 -0.45 17.95
CA LEU A 299 -10.17 0.45 17.72
C LEU A 299 -9.30 0.68 18.95
N THR A 300 -9.88 0.65 20.15
CA THR A 300 -9.16 0.98 21.40
C THR A 300 -9.18 -0.12 22.45
N GLY A 301 -9.91 -1.21 22.19
CA GLY A 301 -10.06 -2.34 23.11
C GLY A 301 -8.74 -3.03 23.47
N LYS A 302 -8.77 -3.75 24.58
CA LYS A 302 -7.64 -4.59 25.01
C LYS A 302 -7.59 -5.86 24.16
N ILE A 303 -6.40 -6.43 24.04
CA ILE A 303 -6.18 -7.70 23.35
C ILE A 303 -6.02 -8.81 24.38
N LYS A 304 -6.82 -9.86 24.27
CA LYS A 304 -6.68 -11.07 25.08
C LYS A 304 -5.63 -11.97 24.43
N MET A 305 -4.70 -12.49 25.21
CA MET A 305 -3.78 -13.53 24.72
C MET A 305 -4.57 -14.82 24.49
N GLN A 306 -4.34 -15.46 23.34
CA GLN A 306 -4.87 -16.79 23.12
C GLN A 306 -3.98 -17.81 23.84
N GLU A 307 -4.54 -18.54 24.79
CA GLU A 307 -3.93 -19.75 25.34
C GLU A 307 -4.05 -20.88 24.32
N ASN A 308 -3.01 -21.70 24.17
CA ASN A 308 -2.94 -22.76 23.18
C ASN A 308 -4.18 -23.66 23.23
N LYS A 309 -5.06 -23.56 22.23
CA LYS A 309 -5.82 -24.72 21.81
C LYS A 309 -4.83 -25.61 21.10
N ASN A 310 -4.47 -26.74 21.71
CA ASN A 310 -3.69 -27.80 21.07
C ASN A 310 -4.37 -28.16 19.74
N ILE A 311 -3.90 -27.59 18.62
CA ILE A 311 -4.27 -28.04 17.30
C ILE A 311 -3.45 -29.32 17.10
N ILE A 312 -4.11 -30.45 17.33
CA ILE A 312 -3.60 -31.77 17.01
C ILE A 312 -3.26 -31.76 15.50
N LYS A 313 -2.04 -32.25 15.23
CA LYS A 313 -1.33 -32.31 13.94
C LYS A 313 -2.19 -32.64 12.72
#